data_AF-A0A5D8ZJ56-F1
#
_entry.id   AF-A0A5D8ZJ56-F1
#
_cell.length_a   1.000
_cell.length_b   1.000
_cell.length_c   1.000
_cell.angle_alpha   90.00
_cell.angle_beta   90.00
_cell.angle_gamma   90.00
#
_symmetry.space_group_name_H-M   'P 1'
#
loop_
_entity.id
_entity.type
_entity.pdbx_description
1 polymer ?
#
loop_
_entity_poly.entity_id
_entity_poly.type
_entity_poly.pdbx_seq_one_letter_code
_entity_poly.pdbx_strand_id
1 'polypeptide(L)'
;MNKITDHLKYFSKLSAAFILSIFKIYAIGLISTIVTLILGIYILSDRLGPSLGHTGAVAFLITTIKAKPVSAGLFYVLTIIAPFFTVVFATKYAMSVVISKLLQDHSKTIVIPFIDKVIGIFKAKQPTVIRTSADFAIAKVKLLNEFKNSSENKILKRILGYALNKIKFDELNLGDDNADFSEIIKTTLIDKLHELAEPSAMLFYIYIGLQWISLILLYFLNI
;
A
#
# COMPACT_ATOMS: atom_id res chain seq x y z
N MET A 1 4.21 16.62 -33.49
CA MET A 1 3.85 16.73 -32.06
C MET A 1 5.01 16.20 -31.23
N ASN A 2 5.46 16.95 -30.22
CA ASN A 2 6.75 16.73 -29.57
C ASN A 2 6.65 15.60 -28.53
N LYS A 3 7.36 14.47 -28.71
CA LYS A 3 7.26 13.27 -27.83
C LYS A 3 7.39 13.61 -26.34
N ILE A 4 8.21 14.62 -26.00
CA ILE A 4 8.46 15.07 -24.62
C ILE A 4 7.18 15.60 -23.95
N THR A 5 6.35 16.38 -24.67
CA THR A 5 5.10 16.93 -24.11
C THR A 5 4.07 15.83 -23.87
N ASP A 6 4.07 14.78 -24.69
CA ASP A 6 3.16 13.65 -24.57
C ASP A 6 3.50 12.77 -23.37
N HIS A 7 4.79 12.48 -23.13
CA HIS A 7 5.24 11.76 -21.93
C HIS A 7 4.94 12.54 -20.64
N LEU A 8 5.19 13.85 -20.63
CA LEU A 8 4.92 14.68 -19.45
C LEU A 8 3.42 14.72 -19.14
N LYS A 9 2.58 14.88 -20.16
CA LYS A 9 1.11 14.82 -20.02
C LYS A 9 0.65 13.45 -19.52
N TYR A 10 1.25 12.36 -20.00
CA TYR A 10 0.96 11.01 -19.53
C TYR A 10 1.29 10.83 -18.05
N PHE A 11 2.49 11.19 -17.61
CA PHE A 11 2.88 11.06 -16.20
C PHE A 11 2.05 11.96 -15.26
N SER A 12 1.61 13.12 -15.75
CA SER A 12 0.64 13.96 -15.04
C SER A 12 -0.69 13.25 -14.85
N LYS A 13 -1.25 12.65 -15.91
CA LYS A 13 -2.47 11.81 -15.82
C LYS A 13 -2.29 10.63 -14.86
N LEU A 14 -1.12 9.98 -14.87
CA LEU A 14 -0.81 8.86 -14.00
C LEU A 14 -0.75 9.30 -12.52
N SER A 15 -0.14 10.46 -12.26
CA SER A 15 -0.11 11.07 -10.92
C SER A 15 -1.51 11.47 -10.45
N ALA A 16 -2.35 12.01 -11.34
CA ALA A 16 -3.75 12.30 -11.03
C ALA A 16 -4.53 11.00 -10.71
N ALA A 17 -4.32 9.94 -11.48
CA ALA A 17 -4.95 8.64 -11.22
C ALA A 17 -4.52 8.06 -9.85
N PHE A 18 -3.26 8.24 -9.46
CA PHE A 18 -2.77 7.87 -8.13
C PHE A 18 -3.55 8.60 -7.03
N ILE A 19 -3.58 9.93 -7.10
CA ILE A 19 -4.22 10.79 -6.09
C ILE A 19 -5.72 10.51 -5.99
N LEU A 20 -6.41 10.42 -7.13
CA LEU A 20 -7.83 10.10 -7.16
C LEU A 20 -8.14 8.71 -6.56
N SER A 21 -7.27 7.73 -6.79
CA SER A 21 -7.43 6.39 -6.21
C SER A 21 -7.21 6.39 -4.70
N ILE A 22 -6.23 7.15 -4.20
CA ILE A 22 -6.05 7.37 -2.76
C ILE A 22 -7.29 8.02 -2.18
N PHE A 23 -7.74 9.13 -2.78
CA PHE A 23 -8.87 9.89 -2.29
C PHE A 23 -10.14 9.04 -2.21
N LYS A 24 -10.41 8.21 -3.23
CA LYS A 24 -11.56 7.30 -3.23
C LYS A 24 -11.57 6.35 -2.03
N ILE A 25 -10.47 5.63 -1.79
CA ILE A 25 -10.38 4.66 -0.68
C ILE A 25 -10.37 5.39 0.66
N TYR A 26 -9.65 6.51 0.75
CA TYR A 26 -9.57 7.31 1.96
C TYR A 26 -10.92 7.89 2.36
N ALA A 27 -11.69 8.43 1.42
CA ALA A 27 -13.03 8.98 1.67
C ALA A 27 -13.97 7.89 2.21
N ILE A 28 -14.00 6.71 1.57
CA ILE A 28 -14.82 5.58 2.05
C ILE A 28 -14.41 5.16 3.47
N GLY A 29 -13.11 5.03 3.73
CA GLY A 29 -12.60 4.59 5.03
C GLY A 29 -12.86 5.61 6.14
N LEU A 30 -12.68 6.89 5.85
CA LEU A 30 -12.93 7.98 6.77
C LEU A 30 -14.43 8.09 7.10
N ILE A 31 -15.31 8.06 6.10
CA ILE A 31 -16.76 8.11 6.32
C ILE A 31 -17.19 6.91 7.17
N SER A 32 -16.77 5.70 6.82
CA SER A 32 -17.09 4.50 7.60
C SER A 32 -16.60 4.60 9.05
N THR A 33 -15.37 5.07 9.26
CA THR A 33 -14.78 5.20 10.60
C THR A 33 -15.51 6.25 11.44
N ILE A 34 -15.90 7.39 10.86
CA ILE A 34 -16.64 8.43 11.57
C ILE A 34 -18.05 7.93 11.93
N VAL A 35 -18.76 7.32 10.98
CA VAL A 35 -20.10 6.78 11.21
C VAL A 35 -20.05 5.71 12.30
N THR A 36 -19.09 4.78 12.21
CA THR A 36 -18.92 3.73 13.23
C THR A 36 -18.55 4.32 14.58
N LEU A 37 -17.66 5.32 14.64
CA LEU A 37 -17.32 5.99 15.90
C LEU A 37 -18.55 6.62 16.57
N ILE A 38 -19.34 7.41 15.81
CA ILE A 38 -20.52 8.10 16.33
C ILE A 38 -21.57 7.09 16.81
N LEU A 39 -21.89 6.09 15.99
CA LEU A 39 -22.87 5.06 16.35
C LEU A 39 -22.42 4.23 17.55
N GLY A 40 -21.14 3.87 17.63
CA GLY A 40 -20.59 3.11 18.75
C GLY A 40 -20.65 3.89 20.06
N ILE A 41 -20.30 5.18 20.04
CA ILE A 41 -20.45 6.06 21.22
C ILE A 41 -21.92 6.17 21.62
N TYR A 42 -22.82 6.35 20.67
CA TYR A 42 -24.26 6.43 20.94
C TYR A 42 -24.78 5.14 21.61
N ILE A 43 -24.48 3.98 21.04
CA ILE A 43 -24.89 2.67 21.60
C ILE A 43 -24.34 2.48 23.02
N LEU A 44 -23.08 2.82 23.26
CA LEU A 44 -22.46 2.70 24.57
C LEU A 44 -23.09 3.64 25.60
N SER A 45 -23.40 4.88 25.20
CA SER A 45 -23.99 5.89 26.07
C SER A 45 -25.43 5.55 26.44
N ASP A 46 -26.22 5.08 25.48
CA ASP A 46 -27.61 4.65 25.70
C ASP A 46 -27.70 3.47 26.68
N ARG A 47 -26.83 2.47 26.54
CA ARG A 47 -26.88 1.24 27.33
C ARG A 47 -26.34 1.37 28.75
N LEU A 48 -25.46 2.33 29.01
CA LEU A 48 -24.79 2.49 30.30
C LEU A 48 -25.31 3.71 31.11
N GLY A 49 -26.19 4.51 30.51
CA GLY A 49 -26.97 5.55 31.19
C GLY A 49 -26.44 6.98 31.03
N PRO A 50 -27.29 7.99 31.32
CA PRO A 50 -27.02 9.40 31.02
C PRO A 50 -25.85 10.02 31.83
N SER A 51 -25.42 9.39 32.93
CA SER A 51 -24.30 9.89 33.75
C SER A 51 -22.96 9.87 33.01
N LEU A 52 -22.83 9.07 31.94
CA LEU A 52 -21.61 8.98 31.14
C LEU A 52 -21.43 10.15 30.15
N GLY A 53 -22.52 10.82 29.74
CA GLY A 53 -22.46 11.93 28.78
C GLY A 53 -21.72 13.18 29.29
N HIS A 54 -21.53 13.28 30.61
CA HIS A 54 -20.78 14.37 31.26
C HIS A 54 -19.41 13.94 31.78
N THR A 55 -19.01 12.68 31.56
CA THR A 55 -17.69 12.21 31.94
C THR A 55 -16.65 12.62 30.91
N GLY A 56 -15.44 12.98 31.37
CA GLY A 56 -14.33 13.25 30.45
C GLY A 56 -14.01 12.01 29.60
N ALA A 57 -13.45 12.22 28.41
CA ALA A 57 -13.22 11.14 27.43
C ALA A 57 -12.47 9.92 27.99
N VAL A 58 -11.48 10.14 28.85
CA VAL A 58 -10.72 9.06 29.49
C VAL A 58 -11.60 8.24 30.45
N ALA A 59 -12.43 8.92 31.25
CA ALA A 59 -13.34 8.25 32.17
C ALA A 59 -14.40 7.44 31.42
N PHE A 60 -14.92 7.98 30.30
CA PHE A 60 -15.83 7.28 29.40
C PHE A 60 -15.21 5.99 28.85
N LEU A 61 -13.99 6.04 28.33
CA LEU A 61 -13.29 4.85 27.82
C LEU A 61 -13.09 3.78 28.90
N ILE A 62 -12.67 4.18 30.10
CA ILE A 62 -12.45 3.23 31.20
C ILE A 62 -13.77 2.56 31.62
N THR A 63 -14.86 3.32 31.71
CA THR A 63 -16.17 2.79 32.12
C THR A 63 -16.77 1.87 31.07
N THR A 64 -16.71 2.22 29.78
CA THR A 64 -17.24 1.38 28.70
C THR A 64 -16.46 0.08 28.54
N ILE A 65 -15.13 0.12 28.67
CA ILE A 65 -14.29 -1.10 28.64
C ILE A 65 -14.55 -1.96 29.87
N LYS A 66 -14.71 -1.39 31.07
CA LYS A 66 -15.06 -2.18 32.27
C LYS A 66 -16.42 -2.85 32.15
N ALA A 67 -17.40 -2.17 31.55
CA ALA A 67 -18.76 -2.68 31.43
C ALA A 67 -18.91 -3.69 30.29
N LYS A 68 -18.15 -3.55 29.20
CA LYS A 68 -18.22 -4.38 27.98
C LYS A 68 -16.81 -4.65 27.43
N PRO A 69 -15.96 -5.42 28.13
CA PRO A 69 -14.52 -5.51 27.85
C PRO A 69 -14.21 -6.00 26.43
N VAL A 70 -14.97 -6.98 25.93
CA VAL A 70 -14.73 -7.56 24.61
C VAL A 70 -15.24 -6.64 23.50
N SER A 71 -16.52 -6.23 23.57
CA SER A 71 -17.16 -5.48 22.49
C SER A 71 -16.68 -4.02 22.41
N ALA A 72 -16.55 -3.33 23.55
CA ALA A 72 -16.00 -1.98 23.58
C ALA A 72 -14.50 -1.97 23.26
N GLY A 73 -13.74 -2.94 23.78
CA GLY A 73 -12.32 -3.09 23.47
C GLY A 73 -12.06 -3.26 21.97
N LEU A 74 -12.77 -4.19 21.32
CA LEU A 74 -12.66 -4.42 19.88
C LEU A 74 -13.02 -3.17 19.07
N PHE A 75 -14.12 -2.50 19.43
CA PHE A 75 -14.56 -1.27 18.78
C PHE A 75 -13.51 -0.16 18.84
N TYR A 76 -12.93 0.10 20.02
CA TYR A 76 -11.90 1.14 20.14
C TYR A 76 -10.63 0.78 19.39
N VAL A 77 -10.17 -0.46 19.47
CA VAL A 77 -8.99 -0.91 18.73
C VAL A 77 -9.19 -0.70 17.23
N LEU A 78 -10.31 -1.17 16.68
CA LEU A 78 -10.64 -1.02 15.26
C LEU A 78 -10.84 0.44 14.84
N THR A 79 -11.28 1.31 15.74
CA THR A 79 -11.49 2.73 15.39
C THR A 79 -10.19 3.52 15.46
N ILE A 80 -9.36 3.30 16.48
CA ILE A 80 -8.08 3.99 16.67
C ILE A 80 -7.08 3.61 15.57
N ILE A 81 -7.05 2.34 15.15
CA ILE A 81 -6.11 1.87 14.12
C ILE A 81 -6.58 2.16 12.69
N ALA A 82 -7.83 2.59 12.51
CA ALA A 82 -8.43 2.82 11.19
C ALA A 82 -7.73 3.84 10.31
N PRO A 83 -7.26 5.00 10.81
CA PRO A 83 -6.55 5.95 9.97
C PRO A 83 -5.29 5.33 9.34
N PHE A 84 -4.56 4.53 10.11
CA PHE A 84 -3.34 3.86 9.64
C PHE A 84 -3.65 2.84 8.55
N PHE A 85 -4.58 1.91 8.80
CA PHE A 85 -4.95 0.90 7.80
C PHE A 85 -5.54 1.52 6.53
N THR A 86 -6.36 2.58 6.68
CA THR A 86 -6.95 3.28 5.54
C THR A 86 -5.87 3.88 4.63
N VAL A 87 -4.85 4.53 5.20
CA VAL A 87 -3.72 5.08 4.42
C VAL A 87 -2.92 3.97 3.73
N VAL A 88 -2.65 2.87 4.43
CA VAL A 88 -1.91 1.72 3.88
C VAL A 88 -2.66 1.10 2.70
N PHE A 89 -3.95 0.81 2.87
CA PHE A 89 -4.77 0.22 1.81
C PHE A 89 -4.98 1.18 0.64
N ALA A 90 -5.24 2.46 0.91
CA ALA A 90 -5.38 3.48 -0.13
C ALA A 90 -4.11 3.58 -0.99
N THR A 91 -2.93 3.59 -0.35
CA THR A 91 -1.64 3.67 -1.05
C THR A 91 -1.37 2.39 -1.85
N LYS A 92 -1.63 1.21 -1.28
CA LYS A 92 -1.45 -0.09 -1.97
C LYS A 92 -2.35 -0.17 -3.20
N TYR A 93 -3.63 0.18 -3.05
CA TYR A 93 -4.60 0.18 -4.14
C TYR A 93 -4.23 1.18 -5.24
N ALA A 94 -3.90 2.42 -4.88
CA ALA A 94 -3.52 3.46 -5.84
C ALA A 94 -2.26 3.10 -6.62
N MET A 95 -1.27 2.48 -5.96
CA MET A 95 -0.07 2.00 -6.62
C MET A 95 -0.40 0.91 -7.64
N SER A 96 -1.26 -0.05 -7.30
CA SER A 96 -1.70 -1.10 -8.22
C SER A 96 -2.42 -0.54 -9.45
N VAL A 97 -3.36 0.40 -9.27
CA VAL A 97 -4.05 1.08 -10.38
C VAL A 97 -3.06 1.76 -11.33
N VAL A 98 -2.06 2.43 -10.77
CA VAL A 98 -1.05 3.17 -11.55
C VAL A 98 -0.09 2.23 -12.27
N ILE A 99 0.34 1.14 -11.62
CA ILE A 99 1.12 0.08 -12.26
C ILE A 99 0.33 -0.52 -13.43
N SER A 100 -0.93 -0.86 -13.20
CA SER A 100 -1.84 -1.43 -14.21
C SER A 100 -1.92 -0.55 -15.45
N LYS A 101 -2.24 0.75 -15.27
CA LYS A 101 -2.29 1.72 -16.37
C LYS A 101 -0.95 1.86 -17.09
N LEU A 102 0.14 1.96 -16.34
CA LEU A 102 1.47 2.10 -16.92
C LEU A 102 1.86 0.90 -17.79
N LEU A 103 1.57 -0.32 -17.33
CA LEU A 103 1.86 -1.54 -18.09
C LEU A 103 0.96 -1.69 -19.32
N GLN A 104 -0.34 -1.38 -19.19
CA GLN A 104 -1.29 -1.45 -20.30
C GLN A 104 -0.96 -0.45 -21.40
N ASP A 105 -0.67 0.80 -21.04
CA ASP A 105 -0.49 1.87 -22.01
C ASP A 105 0.94 1.89 -22.59
N HIS A 106 1.96 1.66 -21.75
CA HIS A 106 3.35 2.01 -22.07
C HIS A 106 4.42 1.05 -21.49
N SER A 107 4.10 -0.24 -21.33
CA SER A 107 5.10 -1.24 -20.89
C SER A 107 6.34 -1.27 -21.79
N LYS A 108 6.16 -1.48 -23.10
CA LYS A 108 7.28 -1.62 -24.06
C LYS A 108 8.01 -0.31 -24.36
N THR A 109 7.34 0.83 -24.20
CA THR A 109 7.86 2.14 -24.61
C THR A 109 8.45 2.96 -23.46
N ILE A 110 8.03 2.72 -22.21
CA ILE A 110 8.49 3.46 -21.04
C ILE A 110 9.08 2.52 -19.98
N VAL A 111 8.37 1.45 -19.60
CA VAL A 111 8.77 0.60 -18.45
C VAL A 111 10.03 -0.19 -18.77
N ILE A 112 10.00 -0.98 -19.84
CA ILE A 112 11.13 -1.85 -20.23
C ILE A 112 12.39 -1.03 -20.51
N PRO A 113 12.35 0.05 -21.34
CA PRO A 113 13.55 0.86 -21.60
C PRO A 113 14.13 1.51 -20.35
N PHE A 114 13.29 1.89 -19.37
CA PHE A 114 13.78 2.45 -18.11
C PHE A 114 14.45 1.40 -17.22
N ILE A 115 13.85 0.21 -17.11
CA ILE A 115 14.46 -0.92 -16.40
C ILE A 115 15.83 -1.24 -17.03
N ASP A 116 15.90 -1.36 -18.36
CA ASP A 116 17.13 -1.65 -19.10
C ASP A 116 18.21 -0.59 -18.86
N LYS A 117 17.83 0.70 -18.88
CA LYS A 117 18.75 1.81 -18.61
C LYS A 117 19.33 1.74 -17.19
N VAL A 118 18.50 1.52 -16.17
CA VAL A 118 18.95 1.50 -14.78
C VAL A 118 19.78 0.25 -14.47
N ILE A 119 19.34 -0.91 -14.96
CA ILE A 119 20.09 -2.17 -14.81
C ILE A 119 21.41 -2.10 -15.57
N GLY A 120 21.45 -1.49 -16.75
CA GLY A 120 22.70 -1.26 -17.50
C GLY A 120 23.70 -0.40 -16.73
N ILE A 121 23.24 0.70 -16.12
CA ILE A 121 24.08 1.54 -15.24
C ILE A 121 24.57 0.74 -14.03
N PHE A 122 23.69 -0.05 -13.42
CA PHE A 122 24.03 -0.89 -12.27
C PHE A 122 25.10 -1.93 -12.62
N LYS A 123 24.93 -2.67 -13.73
CA LYS A 123 25.88 -3.67 -14.24
C LYS A 123 27.25 -3.06 -14.54
N ALA A 124 27.27 -1.86 -15.14
CA ALA A 124 28.52 -1.14 -15.42
C ALA A 124 29.28 -0.74 -14.14
N LYS A 125 28.56 -0.48 -13.03
CA LYS A 125 29.17 -0.12 -11.73
C LYS A 125 29.53 -1.33 -10.86
N GLN A 126 28.89 -2.48 -11.07
CA GLN A 126 29.06 -3.68 -10.25
C GLN A 126 29.06 -4.96 -11.11
N PRO A 127 30.23 -5.38 -11.63
CA PRO A 127 30.36 -6.60 -12.42
C PRO A 127 30.38 -7.90 -11.59
N THR A 128 30.33 -7.82 -10.26
CA THR A 128 30.42 -8.98 -9.36
C THR A 128 29.13 -9.81 -9.33
N VAL A 129 29.31 -11.14 -9.39
CA VAL A 129 28.26 -12.16 -9.30
C VAL A 129 27.63 -12.16 -7.91
N ILE A 130 26.31 -12.08 -7.84
CA ILE A 130 25.53 -12.10 -6.59
C ILE A 130 25.11 -13.54 -6.31
N ARG A 131 25.62 -14.13 -5.21
CA ARG A 131 25.43 -15.56 -4.91
C ARG A 131 24.74 -15.80 -3.57
N THR A 132 24.71 -14.82 -2.66
CA THR A 132 24.09 -14.96 -1.34
C THR A 132 22.92 -14.00 -1.13
N SER A 133 22.09 -14.30 -0.12
CA SER A 133 20.96 -13.44 0.28
C SER A 133 21.41 -12.07 0.78
N ALA A 134 22.56 -12.03 1.45
CA ALA A 134 23.18 -10.79 1.90
C ALA A 134 23.64 -9.93 0.72
N ASP A 135 24.29 -10.55 -0.27
CA ASP A 135 24.71 -9.86 -1.50
C ASP A 135 23.51 -9.30 -2.25
N PHE A 136 22.41 -10.06 -2.33
CA PHE A 136 21.18 -9.57 -2.94
C PHE A 136 20.59 -8.39 -2.18
N ALA A 137 20.52 -8.43 -0.85
CA ALA A 137 20.00 -7.31 -0.06
C ALA A 137 20.81 -6.03 -0.32
N ILE A 138 22.15 -6.14 -0.35
CA ILE A 138 23.05 -5.03 -0.65
C ILE A 138 22.84 -4.54 -2.09
N ALA A 139 22.79 -5.45 -3.05
CA ALA A 139 22.56 -5.14 -4.47
C ALA A 139 21.22 -4.45 -4.69
N LYS A 140 20.15 -4.95 -4.08
CA LYS A 140 18.80 -4.37 -4.10
C LYS A 140 18.80 -2.96 -3.54
N VAL A 141 19.48 -2.70 -2.43
CA VAL A 141 19.60 -1.34 -1.86
C VAL A 141 20.34 -0.40 -2.83
N LYS A 142 21.45 -0.85 -3.42
CA LYS A 142 22.19 -0.05 -4.41
C LYS A 142 21.36 0.21 -5.67
N LEU A 143 20.65 -0.80 -6.18
CA LEU A 143 19.76 -0.68 -7.32
C LEU A 143 18.59 0.27 -7.03
N LEU A 144 18.00 0.21 -5.83
CA LEU A 144 17.00 1.18 -5.38
C LEU A 144 17.55 2.62 -5.36
N ASN A 145 18.81 2.80 -4.97
CA ASN A 145 19.45 4.11 -5.00
C ASN A 145 19.69 4.60 -6.44
N GLU A 146 20.06 3.73 -7.37
CA GLU A 146 20.16 4.09 -8.80
C GLU A 146 18.78 4.49 -9.37
N PHE A 147 17.71 3.77 -9.03
CA PHE A 147 16.35 4.16 -9.42
C PHE A 147 15.99 5.55 -8.88
N LYS A 148 16.29 5.84 -7.61
CA LYS A 148 16.02 7.15 -6.98
C LYS A 148 16.80 8.28 -7.65
N ASN A 149 18.08 8.04 -7.96
CA ASN A 149 19.00 9.04 -8.50
C ASN A 149 18.95 9.22 -10.02
N SER A 150 18.21 8.38 -10.75
CA SER A 150 18.05 8.51 -12.21
C SER A 150 17.41 9.86 -12.60
N SER A 151 17.54 10.31 -13.85
CA SER A 151 16.92 11.59 -14.29
C SER A 151 15.44 11.46 -14.66
N GLU A 152 14.82 10.29 -14.48
CA GLU A 152 13.46 10.00 -14.94
C GLU A 152 12.36 10.58 -14.04
N ASN A 153 11.10 10.44 -14.48
CA ASN A 153 9.93 10.95 -13.78
C ASN A 153 9.77 10.35 -12.36
N LYS A 154 9.43 11.20 -11.38
CA LYS A 154 9.22 10.83 -9.97
C LYS A 154 8.22 9.69 -9.78
N ILE A 155 7.13 9.63 -10.55
CA ILE A 155 6.13 8.56 -10.42
C ILE A 155 6.69 7.22 -10.91
N LEU A 156 7.45 7.23 -12.02
CA LEU A 156 8.04 6.04 -12.62
C LEU A 156 9.09 5.42 -11.68
N LYS A 157 9.95 6.26 -11.08
CA LYS A 157 10.88 5.85 -10.03
C LYS A 157 10.16 5.24 -8.83
N ARG A 158 9.03 5.81 -8.42
CA ARG A 158 8.25 5.34 -7.27
C ARG A 158 7.61 3.97 -7.55
N ILE A 159 7.10 3.77 -8.75
CA ILE A 159 6.52 2.49 -9.21
C ILE A 159 7.59 1.40 -9.22
N LEU A 160 8.71 1.61 -9.91
CA LEU A 160 9.76 0.61 -10.00
C LEU A 160 10.44 0.36 -8.66
N GLY A 161 10.70 1.41 -7.89
CA GLY A 161 11.23 1.28 -6.53
C GLY A 161 10.28 0.51 -5.61
N TYR A 162 8.96 0.69 -5.76
CA TYR A 162 7.97 -0.08 -5.01
C TYR A 162 7.98 -1.56 -5.41
N ALA A 163 7.97 -1.86 -6.71
CA ALA A 163 8.02 -3.23 -7.20
C ALA A 163 9.32 -3.94 -6.80
N LEU A 164 10.48 -3.30 -7.02
CA LEU A 164 11.78 -3.83 -6.60
C LEU A 164 11.83 -4.07 -5.09
N ASN A 165 11.28 -3.16 -4.28
CA ASN A 165 11.24 -3.37 -2.83
C ASN A 165 10.38 -4.58 -2.42
N LYS A 166 9.41 -4.98 -3.24
CA LYS A 166 8.55 -6.15 -3.03
C LYS A 166 9.16 -7.47 -3.47
N ILE A 167 10.19 -7.47 -4.31
CA ILE A 167 10.91 -8.69 -4.71
C ILE A 167 11.65 -9.26 -3.51
N LYS A 168 11.50 -10.56 -3.27
CA LYS A 168 12.23 -11.29 -2.23
C LYS A 168 13.35 -12.14 -2.84
N PHE A 169 14.28 -12.59 -2.00
CA PHE A 169 15.44 -13.40 -2.45
C PHE A 169 15.03 -14.78 -2.96
N ASP A 170 14.06 -15.41 -2.29
CA ASP A 170 13.49 -16.71 -2.64
C ASP A 170 12.74 -16.72 -3.98
N GLU A 171 12.32 -15.54 -4.47
CA GLU A 171 11.72 -15.37 -5.81
C GLU A 171 12.79 -15.34 -6.92
N LEU A 172 14.09 -15.33 -6.59
CA LEU A 172 15.17 -15.26 -7.57
C LEU A 172 15.68 -16.66 -7.90
N ASN A 173 15.64 -17.03 -9.18
CA ASN A 173 16.24 -18.26 -9.67
C ASN A 173 17.76 -18.12 -9.85
N LEU A 174 18.50 -17.96 -8.74
CA LEU A 174 19.96 -17.80 -8.72
C LEU A 174 20.73 -19.12 -8.88
N GLY A 175 20.02 -20.24 -9.05
CA GLY A 175 20.61 -21.59 -9.14
C GLY A 175 21.10 -21.98 -10.54
N ASP A 176 20.79 -21.20 -11.57
CA ASP A 176 21.31 -21.43 -12.92
C ASP A 176 22.75 -20.88 -13.02
N ASP A 177 23.72 -21.78 -13.19
CA ASP A 177 25.16 -21.50 -13.15
C ASP A 177 25.67 -20.47 -14.19
N ASN A 178 24.82 -20.00 -15.11
CA ASN A 178 25.13 -19.03 -16.16
C ASN A 178 24.16 -17.83 -16.26
N ALA A 179 23.21 -17.67 -15.34
CA ALA A 179 22.23 -16.59 -15.42
C ALA A 179 22.79 -15.26 -14.89
N ASP A 180 22.79 -14.21 -15.72
CA ASP A 180 23.21 -12.86 -15.31
C ASP A 180 22.19 -12.29 -14.32
N PHE A 181 22.66 -11.88 -13.13
CA PHE A 181 21.85 -11.22 -12.11
C PHE A 181 20.99 -10.07 -12.69
N SER A 182 21.55 -9.34 -13.65
CA SER A 182 20.89 -8.24 -14.34
C SER A 182 19.64 -8.69 -15.10
N GLU A 183 19.72 -9.86 -15.73
CA GLU A 183 18.63 -10.49 -16.47
C GLU A 183 17.59 -11.11 -15.54
N ILE A 184 18.05 -11.80 -14.48
CA ILE A 184 17.17 -12.35 -13.44
C ILE A 184 16.34 -11.22 -12.82
N ILE A 185 16.99 -10.15 -12.36
CA ILE A 185 16.29 -9.01 -11.75
C ILE A 185 15.36 -8.30 -12.72
N LYS A 186 15.76 -8.15 -13.99
CA LYS A 186 14.88 -7.57 -15.01
C LYS A 186 13.59 -8.36 -15.12
N THR A 187 13.70 -9.68 -15.31
CA THR A 187 12.55 -10.57 -15.49
C THR A 187 11.69 -10.58 -14.23
N THR A 188 12.28 -10.82 -13.05
CA THR A 188 11.55 -10.83 -11.78
C THR A 188 10.87 -9.48 -11.50
N LEU A 189 11.50 -8.35 -11.86
CA LEU A 189 10.89 -7.03 -11.68
C LEU A 189 9.68 -6.81 -12.60
N ILE A 190 9.76 -7.27 -13.86
CA ILE A 190 8.64 -7.20 -14.80
C ILE A 190 7.48 -8.09 -14.30
N ASP A 191 7.78 -9.32 -13.90
CA ASP A 191 6.78 -10.25 -13.37
C ASP A 191 6.13 -9.68 -12.11
N LYS A 192 6.93 -9.10 -11.20
CA LYS A 192 6.40 -8.45 -9.99
C LYS A 192 5.54 -7.24 -10.30
N LEU A 193 5.87 -6.47 -11.33
CA LEU A 193 4.99 -5.38 -11.78
C LEU A 193 3.65 -5.92 -12.28
N HIS A 194 3.64 -7.02 -13.04
CA HIS A 194 2.40 -7.65 -13.50
C HIS A 194 1.57 -8.21 -12.34
N GLU A 195 2.20 -8.87 -11.35
CA GLU A 195 1.52 -9.32 -10.13
C GLU A 195 0.91 -8.16 -9.35
N LEU A 196 1.65 -7.05 -9.20
CA LEU A 196 1.19 -5.86 -8.49
C LEU A 196 0.17 -5.04 -9.28
N ALA A 197 -0.01 -5.30 -10.57
CA ALA A 197 -0.92 -4.58 -11.46
C ALA A 197 -2.39 -4.93 -11.26
N GLU A 198 -2.70 -5.95 -10.45
CA GLU A 198 -4.07 -6.36 -10.15
C GLU A 198 -4.66 -5.54 -8.98
N PRO A 199 -5.56 -4.56 -9.26
CA PRO A 199 -6.03 -3.66 -8.23
C PRO A 199 -7.09 -4.36 -7.37
N SER A 200 -6.68 -4.83 -6.19
CA SER A 200 -7.61 -5.42 -5.21
C SER A 200 -7.77 -4.52 -3.98
N ALA A 201 -9.02 -4.14 -3.71
CA ALA A 201 -9.44 -3.47 -2.48
C ALA A 201 -10.10 -4.43 -1.47
N MET A 202 -10.00 -5.75 -1.68
CA MET A 202 -10.70 -6.74 -0.88
C MET A 202 -10.37 -6.64 0.62
N LEU A 203 -9.08 -6.59 0.97
CA LEU A 203 -8.65 -6.45 2.37
C LEU A 203 -9.14 -5.16 3.03
N PHE A 204 -9.27 -4.08 2.24
CA PHE A 204 -9.86 -2.84 2.72
C PHE A 204 -11.34 -3.02 3.05
N TYR A 205 -12.12 -3.63 2.17
CA TYR A 205 -13.54 -3.87 2.44
C TYR A 205 -13.78 -4.87 3.58
N ILE A 206 -12.91 -5.87 3.74
CA ILE A 206 -12.94 -6.75 4.91
C ILE A 206 -12.71 -5.93 6.19
N TYR A 207 -11.72 -5.04 6.18
CA TYR A 207 -11.46 -4.15 7.32
C TYR A 207 -12.67 -3.27 7.66
N ILE A 208 -13.29 -2.67 6.65
CA ILE A 208 -14.53 -1.91 6.81
C ILE A 208 -15.63 -2.80 7.41
N GLY A 209 -15.82 -4.00 6.86
CA GLY A 209 -16.77 -4.99 7.38
C GLY A 209 -16.54 -5.30 8.87
N LEU A 210 -15.29 -5.44 9.30
CA LEU A 210 -14.95 -5.65 10.71
C LEU A 210 -15.37 -4.48 11.61
N GLN A 211 -15.22 -3.23 11.14
CA GLN A 211 -15.72 -2.06 11.88
C GLN A 211 -17.24 -2.14 12.08
N TRP A 212 -17.98 -2.50 11.04
CA TRP A 212 -19.44 -2.65 11.13
C TRP A 212 -19.87 -3.83 11.99
N ILE A 213 -19.16 -4.95 11.91
CA ILE A 213 -19.38 -6.11 12.80
C ILE A 213 -19.15 -5.71 14.26
N SER A 214 -18.16 -4.86 14.55
CA SER A 214 -17.94 -4.39 15.93
C SER A 214 -19.14 -3.62 16.51
N LEU A 215 -19.89 -2.88 15.67
CA LEU A 215 -21.14 -2.23 16.11
C LEU A 215 -22.24 -3.24 16.41
N ILE A 216 -22.37 -4.27 15.59
CA ILE A 216 -23.34 -5.35 15.81
C ILE A 216 -23.02 -6.03 17.15
N LEU A 217 -21.74 -6.33 17.41
CA LEU A 217 -21.30 -6.90 18.67
C LEU A 217 -21.61 -5.96 19.85
N LEU A 218 -21.33 -4.66 19.73
CA LEU A 218 -21.67 -3.67 20.76
C LEU A 218 -23.17 -3.66 21.10
N TYR A 219 -24.02 -3.80 20.09
CA TYR A 219 -25.47 -3.76 20.24
C TYR A 219 -26.05 -5.05 20.87
N PHE A 220 -25.58 -6.22 20.43
CA PHE A 220 -26.15 -7.51 20.82
C PHE A 220 -25.45 -8.21 21.98
N LEU A 221 -24.13 -8.06 22.15
CA LEU A 221 -23.45 -8.66 23.31
C LEU A 221 -23.73 -7.82 24.55
N ASN A 222 -24.50 -8.37 25.48
CA ASN A 222 -24.67 -7.84 26.83
C ASN A 222 -23.52 -8.22 27.79
N ILE A 223 -22.47 -8.88 27.29
CA ILE A 223 -21.24 -9.20 28.03
C ILE A 223 -20.21 -8.09 27.85
#